data_AF-A0A6G0XBN9-F1
#
_entry.id   AF-A0A6G0XBN9-F1
#
_cell.length_a   1.000
_cell.length_b   1.000
_cell.length_c   1.000
_cell.angle_alpha   90.00
_cell.angle_beta   90.00
_cell.angle_gamma   90.00
#
_symmetry.space_group_name_H-M   'P 1'
#
loop_
_entity.id
_entity.type
_entity.pdbx_description
1 polymer ?
#
loop_
_entity_poly.entity_id
_entity_poly.type
_entity_poly.pdbx_seq_one_letter_code
_entity_poly.pdbx_strand_id
1 'polypeptide(L)'
;MAGSDLALRVTVSAVLGAAVVYFATVLFPAIHNVSLSEGFDHILSNVWATCALIDYVTGLSFTLPYFWLRSPNAIVGTIVVVVCFGMGNVVSVALFVGFILFSGSSIREAILPLNHPLTAAPNTKTWGVTIFQWVISIIGLIYWVFLIYSVVKQPVSAGWTFITADTWSYVTFVDVLTGVSMVATYILVRELRSDNIIAPLLWFVALALLGNGVTVIYLLYISAGPMAGRSLDEVFLWGGEPGERVPLVKTK
;
A
#
# COMPACT_ATOMS: atom_id res chain seq x y z
N MET A 1 -7.00 -29.23 -3.13
CA MET A 1 -6.81 -27.85 -3.61
C MET A 1 -7.34 -26.80 -2.63
N ALA A 2 -8.49 -26.97 -1.97
CA ALA A 2 -8.99 -25.97 -0.99
C ALA A 2 -8.10 -25.74 0.26
N GLY A 3 -7.32 -26.75 0.68
CA GLY A 3 -6.49 -26.64 1.89
C GLY A 3 -5.23 -25.76 1.75
N SER A 4 -4.62 -25.70 0.55
CA SER A 4 -3.41 -24.90 0.32
C SER A 4 -3.70 -23.41 0.29
N ASP A 5 -4.83 -23.02 -0.30
CA ASP A 5 -5.21 -21.61 -0.44
C ASP A 5 -5.63 -21.01 0.90
N LEU A 6 -6.31 -21.79 1.75
CA LEU A 6 -6.62 -21.38 3.11
C LEU A 6 -5.34 -21.19 3.95
N ALA A 7 -4.40 -22.14 3.89
CA ALA A 7 -3.13 -22.04 4.62
C ALA A 7 -2.33 -20.80 4.22
N LEU A 8 -2.26 -20.49 2.92
CA LEU A 8 -1.60 -19.28 2.43
C LEU A 8 -2.29 -18.01 2.93
N ARG A 9 -3.62 -17.93 2.85
CA ARG A 9 -4.38 -16.77 3.35
C ARG A 9 -4.15 -16.54 4.83
N VAL A 10 -4.26 -17.59 5.65
CA VAL A 10 -3.99 -17.51 7.10
C VAL A 10 -2.55 -17.06 7.35
N THR A 11 -1.58 -17.56 6.60
CA THR A 11 -0.16 -17.20 6.75
C THR A 11 0.07 -15.71 6.45
N VAL A 12 -0.41 -15.22 5.32
CA VAL A 12 -0.26 -13.80 4.94
C VAL A 12 -1.00 -12.90 5.93
N SER A 13 -2.22 -13.28 6.32
CA SER A 13 -3.00 -12.56 7.34
C SER A 13 -2.32 -12.54 8.70
N ALA A 14 -1.64 -13.61 9.11
CA ALA A 14 -0.90 -13.66 10.37
C ALA A 14 0.32 -12.72 10.34
N VAL A 15 1.06 -12.69 9.23
CA VAL A 15 2.21 -11.79 9.05
C VAL A 15 1.78 -10.32 9.08
N LEU A 16 0.77 -9.95 8.28
CA LEU A 16 0.24 -8.59 8.27
C LEU A 16 -0.45 -8.23 9.60
N GLY A 17 -1.16 -9.17 10.21
CA GLY A 17 -1.79 -9.01 11.52
C GLY A 17 -0.78 -8.74 12.63
N ALA A 18 0.39 -9.39 12.60
CA ALA A 18 1.47 -9.11 13.54
C ALA A 18 1.99 -7.66 13.41
N ALA A 19 2.14 -7.16 12.17
CA ALA A 19 2.52 -5.77 11.94
C ALA A 19 1.47 -4.78 12.47
N VAL A 20 0.18 -5.06 12.27
CA VAL A 20 -0.93 -4.26 12.81
C VAL A 20 -0.93 -4.24 14.34
N VAL A 21 -0.79 -5.40 14.97
CA VAL A 21 -0.74 -5.52 16.44
C VAL A 21 0.45 -4.74 16.97
N TYR A 22 1.62 -4.90 16.37
CA TYR A 22 2.80 -4.13 16.74
C TYR A 22 2.57 -2.63 16.59
N PHE A 23 2.03 -2.17 15.45
CA PHE A 23 1.73 -0.76 15.26
C PHE A 23 0.76 -0.24 16.31
N ALA A 24 -0.29 -0.98 16.64
CA ALA A 24 -1.23 -0.63 17.72
C ALA A 24 -0.53 -0.46 19.07
N THR A 25 0.44 -1.32 19.41
CA THR A 25 1.22 -1.20 20.65
C THR A 25 2.10 0.04 20.73
N VAL A 26 2.41 0.67 19.58
CA VAL A 26 3.20 1.90 19.51
C VAL A 26 2.27 3.13 19.44
N LEU A 27 1.21 3.06 18.64
CA LEU A 27 0.28 4.17 18.38
C LEU A 27 -0.56 4.56 19.61
N PHE A 28 -1.21 3.59 20.27
CA PHE A 28 -2.12 3.93 21.36
C PHE A 28 -1.43 4.56 22.57
N PRO A 29 -0.24 4.11 22.99
CA PRO A 29 0.54 4.82 24.00
C PRO A 29 0.96 6.22 23.56
N ALA A 30 1.33 6.43 22.29
CA ALA A 30 1.68 7.75 21.77
C ALA A 30 0.51 8.73 21.87
N ILE A 31 -0.69 8.32 21.42
CA ILE A 31 -1.92 9.11 21.52
C ILE A 31 -2.22 9.51 22.96
N HIS A 32 -1.96 8.60 23.92
CA HIS A 32 -2.23 8.85 25.34
C HIS A 32 -1.20 9.81 25.97
N ASN A 33 0.07 9.76 25.54
CA ASN A 33 1.17 10.38 26.28
C ASN A 33 1.72 11.66 25.64
N VAL A 34 1.55 11.87 24.33
CA VAL A 34 2.12 13.02 23.62
C VAL A 34 1.06 13.62 22.69
N SER A 35 0.82 14.92 22.80
CA SER A 35 -0.16 15.60 21.95
C SER A 35 0.23 15.53 20.47
N LEU A 36 -0.76 15.47 19.58
CA LEU A 36 -0.51 15.40 18.13
C LEU A 36 0.20 16.65 17.60
N SER A 37 -0.11 17.84 18.14
CA SER A 37 0.55 19.10 17.76
C SER A 37 2.04 19.09 18.08
N GLU A 38 2.42 18.64 19.29
CA GLU A 38 3.82 18.48 19.68
C GLU A 38 4.52 17.46 18.78
N GLY A 39 3.84 16.35 18.46
CA GLY A 39 4.33 15.36 17.51
C GLY A 39 4.64 15.93 16.13
N PHE A 40 3.73 16.75 15.58
CA PHE A 40 3.95 17.40 14.29
C PHE A 40 5.14 18.37 14.34
N ASP A 41 5.25 19.19 15.38
CA ASP A 41 6.36 20.12 15.52
C ASP A 41 7.71 19.38 15.57
N HIS A 42 7.79 18.26 16.28
CA HIS A 42 8.98 17.42 16.34
C HIS A 42 9.30 16.77 14.99
N ILE A 43 8.31 16.21 14.29
CA ILE A 43 8.49 15.63 12.96
C ILE A 43 9.04 16.67 11.98
N LEU A 44 8.50 17.90 11.99
CA LEU A 44 8.94 18.98 11.10
C LEU A 44 10.32 19.54 11.46
N SER A 45 10.77 19.33 12.71
CA SER A 45 12.11 19.75 13.14
C SER A 45 13.24 18.88 12.58
N ASN A 46 12.93 17.68 12.05
CA ASN A 46 13.91 16.75 11.51
C ASN A 46 13.59 16.33 10.06
N VAL A 47 14.58 16.41 9.17
CA VAL A 47 14.39 16.12 7.74
C VAL A 47 14.02 14.67 7.47
N TRP A 48 14.57 13.70 8.20
CA TRP A 48 14.23 12.28 8.01
C TRP A 48 12.85 11.95 8.56
N ALA A 49 12.47 12.50 9.71
CA ALA A 49 11.11 12.35 10.24
C ALA A 49 10.07 12.99 9.30
N THR A 50 10.35 14.19 8.78
CA THR A 50 9.51 14.83 7.76
C THR A 50 9.43 13.99 6.50
N CYS A 51 10.54 13.38 6.06
CA CYS A 51 10.55 12.49 4.91
C CYS A 51 9.66 11.26 5.14
N ALA A 52 9.66 10.68 6.35
CA ALA A 52 8.77 9.58 6.71
C ALA A 52 7.29 10.00 6.72
N LEU A 53 6.98 11.24 7.15
CA LEU A 53 5.63 11.79 7.04
C LEU A 53 5.19 11.97 5.57
N ILE A 54 6.08 12.44 4.70
CA ILE A 54 5.81 12.53 3.26
C ILE A 54 5.65 11.14 2.65
N ASP A 55 6.43 10.15 3.08
CA ASP A 55 6.27 8.75 2.69
C ASP A 55 4.89 8.20 3.09
N TYR A 56 4.45 8.46 4.32
CA TYR A 56 3.10 8.12 4.78
C TYR A 56 2.01 8.72 3.87
N VAL A 57 2.09 10.04 3.61
CA VAL A 57 1.15 10.73 2.71
C VAL A 57 1.21 10.16 1.29
N THR A 58 2.40 9.76 0.84
CA THR A 58 2.60 9.11 -0.45
C THR A 58 1.91 7.74 -0.49
N GLY A 59 1.95 6.96 0.59
CA GLY A 59 1.24 5.69 0.73
C GLY A 59 -0.28 5.82 0.61
N LEU A 60 -0.86 6.96 0.99
CA LEU A 60 -2.29 7.24 0.83
C LEU A 60 -2.75 7.22 -0.63
N SER A 61 -1.83 7.44 -1.59
CA SER A 61 -2.11 7.33 -3.03
C SER A 61 -2.51 5.91 -3.47
N PHE A 62 -2.10 4.89 -2.72
CA PHE A 62 -2.60 3.52 -2.88
C PHE A 62 -3.79 3.26 -1.97
N THR A 63 -3.63 3.54 -0.68
CA THR A 63 -4.57 3.12 0.36
C THR A 63 -5.96 3.70 0.13
N LEU A 64 -6.09 5.02 -0.07
CA LEU A 64 -7.41 5.64 -0.14
C LEU A 64 -8.18 5.21 -1.40
N PRO A 65 -7.60 5.21 -2.61
CA PRO A 65 -8.29 4.70 -3.78
C PRO A 65 -8.64 3.21 -3.65
N TYR A 66 -7.72 2.38 -3.15
CA TYR A 66 -7.99 0.95 -2.99
C TYR A 66 -9.23 0.71 -2.11
N PHE A 67 -9.29 1.31 -0.92
CA PHE A 67 -10.43 1.14 -0.02
C PHE A 67 -11.71 1.82 -0.50
N TRP A 68 -11.60 2.97 -1.16
CA TRP A 68 -12.75 3.63 -1.78
C TRP A 68 -13.40 2.74 -2.84
N LEU A 69 -12.61 2.22 -3.78
CA LEU A 69 -13.08 1.39 -4.89
C LEU A 69 -13.57 0.01 -4.40
N ARG A 70 -13.03 -0.48 -3.28
CA ARG A 70 -13.48 -1.73 -2.64
C ARG A 70 -14.80 -1.58 -1.88
N SER A 71 -15.23 -0.35 -1.61
CA SER A 71 -16.41 -0.10 -0.79
C SER A 71 -17.71 -0.32 -1.58
N PRO A 72 -18.74 -0.94 -0.97
CA PRO A 72 -19.98 -1.29 -1.67
C PRO A 72 -20.83 -0.08 -2.07
N ASN A 73 -20.61 1.07 -1.43
CA ASN A 73 -21.29 2.33 -1.73
C ASN A 73 -20.46 3.52 -1.21
N ALA A 74 -20.85 4.74 -1.63
CA ALA A 74 -20.14 5.97 -1.30
C ALA A 74 -20.12 6.32 0.20
N ILE A 75 -21.14 5.91 0.97
CA ILE A 75 -21.20 6.19 2.42
C ILE A 75 -20.14 5.36 3.12
N VAL A 76 -20.10 4.04 2.86
CA VAL A 76 -19.08 3.15 3.41
C VAL A 76 -17.69 3.59 2.94
N GLY A 77 -17.54 3.94 1.66
CA GLY A 77 -16.29 4.45 1.11
C GLY A 77 -15.78 5.69 1.84
N THR A 78 -16.66 6.66 2.11
CA THR A 78 -16.32 7.88 2.85
C THR A 78 -15.87 7.54 4.26
N ILE A 79 -16.62 6.70 4.98
CA ILE A 79 -16.29 6.31 6.35
C ILE A 79 -14.93 5.61 6.37
N VAL A 80 -14.71 4.62 5.51
CA VAL A 80 -13.45 3.86 5.47
C VAL A 80 -12.28 4.77 5.13
N VAL A 81 -12.41 5.66 4.14
CA VAL A 81 -11.35 6.61 3.77
C VAL A 81 -11.02 7.57 4.92
N VAL A 82 -12.03 8.12 5.59
CA VAL A 82 -11.82 9.03 6.74
C VAL A 82 -11.12 8.31 7.88
N VAL A 83 -11.54 7.09 8.21
CA VAL A 83 -10.93 6.31 9.29
C VAL A 83 -9.50 5.89 8.92
N CYS A 84 -9.26 5.42 7.69
CA CYS A 84 -7.91 5.08 7.21
C CYS A 84 -7.00 6.32 7.15
N PHE A 85 -7.52 7.49 6.81
CA PHE A 85 -6.76 8.74 6.81
C PHE A 85 -6.38 9.17 8.24
N GLY A 86 -7.33 9.10 9.18
CA GLY A 86 -7.13 9.57 10.56
C GLY A 86 -6.32 8.60 11.43
N MET A 87 -6.51 7.29 11.26
CA MET A 87 -5.84 6.25 12.05
C MET A 87 -4.65 5.62 11.33
N GLY A 88 -4.42 5.92 10.05
CA GLY A 88 -3.31 5.37 9.27
C GLY A 88 -3.40 3.86 9.05
N ASN A 89 -2.24 3.20 8.95
CA ASN A 89 -2.18 1.79 8.53
C ASN A 89 -2.60 0.77 9.59
N VAL A 90 -2.86 1.17 10.86
CA VAL A 90 -3.42 0.24 11.85
C VAL A 90 -4.83 -0.17 11.47
N VAL A 91 -5.61 0.74 10.87
CA VAL A 91 -6.95 0.42 10.36
C VAL A 91 -6.86 -0.13 8.94
N SER A 92 -6.13 0.53 8.05
CA SER A 92 -6.10 0.13 6.64
C SER A 92 -5.62 -1.32 6.48
N VAL A 93 -4.54 -1.71 7.16
CA VAL A 93 -4.01 -3.07 7.06
C VAL A 93 -4.86 -4.08 7.82
N ALA A 94 -5.52 -3.70 8.92
CA ALA A 94 -6.51 -4.54 9.58
C ALA A 94 -7.69 -4.87 8.65
N LEU A 95 -8.21 -3.88 7.94
CA LEU A 95 -9.27 -4.09 6.93
C LEU A 95 -8.77 -4.95 5.77
N PHE A 96 -7.54 -4.73 5.31
CA PHE A 96 -6.91 -5.56 4.27
C PHE A 96 -6.78 -7.03 4.70
N VAL A 97 -6.34 -7.28 5.94
CA VAL A 97 -6.32 -8.62 6.55
C VAL A 97 -7.72 -9.22 6.62
N GLY A 98 -8.72 -8.42 6.99
CA GLY A 98 -10.13 -8.82 6.97
C GLY A 98 -10.59 -9.26 5.58
N PHE A 99 -10.23 -8.52 4.53
CA PHE A 99 -10.50 -8.95 3.15
C PHE A 99 -9.81 -10.29 2.84
N ILE A 100 -8.54 -10.46 3.18
CA ILE A 100 -7.82 -11.72 2.94
C ILE A 100 -8.50 -12.89 3.65
N LEU A 101 -9.00 -12.74 4.88
CA LEU A 101 -9.60 -13.83 5.65
C LEU A 101 -11.05 -14.13 5.24
N PHE A 102 -11.82 -13.11 4.88
CA PHE A 102 -13.27 -13.25 4.74
C PHE A 102 -13.80 -13.06 3.31
N SER A 103 -12.97 -12.56 2.38
CA SER A 103 -13.38 -12.35 0.98
C SER A 103 -12.74 -13.39 0.05
N GLY A 104 -13.53 -13.95 -0.86
CA GLY A 104 -13.05 -14.84 -1.93
C GLY A 104 -12.61 -16.23 -1.46
N SER A 105 -12.30 -17.10 -2.43
CA SER A 105 -11.79 -18.45 -2.16
C SER A 105 -10.26 -18.50 -2.12
N SER A 106 -9.59 -17.63 -2.88
CA SER A 106 -8.12 -17.49 -2.95
C SER A 106 -7.64 -16.11 -2.50
N ILE A 107 -6.34 -15.99 -2.19
CA ILE A 107 -5.72 -14.69 -1.82
C ILE A 107 -5.86 -13.64 -2.93
N ARG A 108 -5.80 -14.07 -4.19
CA ARG A 108 -5.99 -13.19 -5.34
C ARG A 108 -7.41 -12.68 -5.44
N GLU A 109 -8.42 -13.53 -5.28
CA GLU A 109 -9.82 -13.08 -5.27
C GLU A 109 -10.16 -12.16 -4.09
N ALA A 110 -9.48 -12.35 -2.95
CA ALA A 110 -9.65 -11.48 -1.80
C ALA A 110 -9.19 -10.05 -2.09
N ILE A 111 -7.97 -9.91 -2.65
CA ILE A 111 -7.29 -8.64 -2.90
C ILE A 111 -7.72 -7.99 -4.23
N LEU A 112 -7.91 -8.80 -5.28
CA LEU A 112 -8.26 -8.40 -6.64
C LEU A 112 -9.60 -9.07 -7.05
N PRO A 113 -10.74 -8.55 -6.56
CA PRO A 113 -12.05 -9.19 -6.71
C PRO A 113 -12.65 -9.15 -8.11
N LEU A 114 -12.22 -8.24 -8.98
CA LEU A 114 -12.85 -8.07 -10.29
C LEU A 114 -12.30 -9.14 -11.24
N ASN A 115 -13.19 -9.98 -11.72
CA ASN A 115 -12.87 -11.17 -12.53
C ASN A 115 -13.59 -11.17 -13.88
N HIS A 116 -14.02 -10.01 -14.36
CA HIS A 116 -14.63 -9.87 -15.69
C HIS A 116 -13.56 -9.84 -16.80
N PRO A 117 -13.90 -10.32 -18.01
CA PRO A 117 -13.08 -10.13 -19.20
C PRO A 117 -12.89 -8.64 -19.44
N LEU A 118 -11.65 -8.22 -19.67
CA LEU A 118 -11.37 -6.84 -20.07
C LEU A 118 -11.86 -6.67 -21.52
N THR A 119 -13.01 -6.02 -21.71
CA THR A 119 -13.56 -5.77 -23.05
C THR A 119 -12.59 -4.92 -23.88
N ALA A 120 -12.54 -5.16 -25.19
CA ALA A 120 -11.57 -4.53 -26.10
C ALA A 120 -11.82 -3.02 -26.31
N ALA A 121 -13.00 -2.51 -25.97
CA ALA A 121 -13.31 -1.09 -26.11
C ALA A 121 -12.70 -0.27 -24.96
N PRO A 122 -11.98 0.83 -25.24
CA PRO A 122 -11.55 1.78 -24.23
C PRO A 122 -12.75 2.26 -23.42
N ASN A 123 -12.63 2.27 -22.10
CA ASN A 123 -13.70 2.77 -21.25
C ASN A 123 -13.81 4.29 -21.46
N THR A 124 -15.02 4.84 -21.62
CA THR A 124 -15.24 6.30 -21.78
C THR A 124 -14.93 7.09 -20.50
N LYS A 125 -14.51 6.43 -19.42
CA LYS A 125 -14.21 6.98 -18.10
C LYS A 125 -12.70 7.13 -17.81
N THR A 126 -11.86 7.35 -18.83
CA THR A 126 -10.39 7.51 -18.67
C THR A 126 -9.97 8.79 -17.94
N TRP A 127 -10.81 9.83 -17.93
CA TRP A 127 -10.49 11.12 -17.29
C TRP A 127 -10.10 10.97 -15.81
N GLY A 128 -10.78 10.11 -15.06
CA GLY A 128 -10.48 9.86 -13.65
C GLY A 128 -9.09 9.26 -13.43
N VAL A 129 -8.64 8.40 -14.36
CA VAL A 129 -7.30 7.81 -14.33
C VAL A 129 -6.25 8.85 -14.66
N THR A 130 -6.50 9.71 -15.64
CA THR A 130 -5.59 10.81 -15.99
C THR A 130 -5.40 11.75 -14.80
N ILE A 131 -6.48 12.18 -14.14
CA ILE A 131 -6.38 13.00 -12.92
C ILE A 131 -5.56 12.27 -11.85
N PHE A 132 -5.88 11.00 -11.60
CA PHE A 132 -5.16 10.20 -10.62
C PHE A 132 -3.66 10.14 -10.92
N GLN A 133 -3.27 9.86 -12.17
CA GLN A 133 -1.87 9.85 -12.62
C GLN A 133 -1.17 11.19 -12.37
N TRP A 134 -1.83 12.32 -12.66
CA TRP A 134 -1.28 13.65 -12.37
C TRP A 134 -1.05 13.86 -10.88
N VAL A 135 -2.06 13.54 -10.05
CA VAL A 135 -1.98 13.71 -8.60
C VAL A 135 -0.84 12.86 -8.02
N ILE A 136 -0.78 11.57 -8.35
CA ILE A 136 0.28 10.70 -7.81
C ILE A 136 1.65 11.08 -8.35
N SER A 137 1.76 11.59 -9.58
CA SER A 137 3.04 12.08 -10.12
C SER A 137 3.57 13.27 -9.34
N ILE A 138 2.69 14.21 -8.96
CA ILE A 138 3.07 15.38 -8.14
C ILE A 138 3.50 14.92 -6.75
N ILE A 139 2.73 14.03 -6.11
CA ILE A 139 3.06 13.47 -4.79
C ILE A 139 4.41 12.74 -4.84
N GLY A 140 4.62 11.90 -5.86
CA GLY A 140 5.87 11.19 -6.08
C GLY A 140 7.04 12.15 -6.29
N LEU A 141 6.86 13.21 -7.08
CA LEU A 141 7.90 14.22 -7.28
C LEU A 141 8.29 14.89 -5.95
N ILE A 142 7.31 15.28 -5.13
CA ILE A 142 7.54 15.86 -3.81
C ILE A 142 8.34 14.88 -2.93
N TYR A 143 7.93 13.61 -2.90
CA TYR A 143 8.64 12.56 -2.16
C TYR A 143 10.10 12.41 -2.62
N TRP A 144 10.36 12.24 -3.92
CA TRP A 144 11.71 12.03 -4.43
C TRP A 144 12.62 13.24 -4.20
N VAL A 145 12.10 14.46 -4.41
CA VAL A 145 12.85 15.69 -4.13
C VAL A 145 13.20 15.78 -2.64
N PHE A 146 12.26 15.47 -1.76
CA PHE A 146 12.48 15.56 -0.32
C PHE A 146 13.39 14.44 0.22
N LEU A 147 13.32 13.25 -0.35
CA LEU A 147 14.23 12.15 -0.03
C LEU A 147 15.68 12.51 -0.40
N ILE A 148 15.90 13.04 -1.60
CA ILE A 148 17.22 13.54 -2.04
C ILE A 148 17.69 14.66 -1.11
N TYR A 149 16.81 15.61 -0.79
CA TYR A 149 17.12 16.68 0.16
C TYR A 149 17.55 16.13 1.53
N SER A 150 16.84 15.13 2.06
CA SER A 150 17.16 14.50 3.35
C SER A 150 18.53 13.84 3.34
N VAL A 151 18.85 13.09 2.27
CA VAL A 151 20.17 12.46 2.06
C VAL A 151 21.29 13.50 2.02
N VAL A 152 21.07 14.64 1.36
CA VAL A 152 22.05 15.73 1.27
C VAL A 152 22.21 16.48 2.59
N LYS A 153 21.14 16.61 3.37
CA LYS A 153 21.13 17.44 4.58
C LYS A 153 21.62 16.73 5.84
N GLN A 154 21.32 15.45 5.99
CA GLN A 154 21.62 14.74 7.23
C GLN A 154 21.98 13.28 6.93
N PRO A 155 23.04 12.72 7.54
CA PRO A 155 23.33 11.29 7.39
C PRO A 155 22.18 10.43 7.93
N VAL A 156 21.92 9.32 7.26
CA VAL A 156 20.83 8.38 7.61
C VAL A 156 20.90 7.93 9.07
N SER A 157 22.10 7.71 9.61
CA SER A 157 22.30 7.29 11.01
C SER A 157 21.79 8.32 12.03
N ALA A 158 21.96 9.61 11.75
CA ALA A 158 21.46 10.67 12.62
C ALA A 158 19.92 10.80 12.51
N GLY A 159 19.36 10.63 11.31
CA GLY A 159 17.92 10.52 11.12
C GLY A 159 17.31 9.34 11.87
N TRP A 160 17.93 8.17 11.78
CA TRP A 160 17.51 6.97 12.49
C TRP A 160 17.52 7.14 14.01
N THR A 161 18.58 7.78 14.54
CA THR A 161 18.69 8.07 15.97
C THR A 161 17.56 9.00 16.44
N PHE A 162 17.22 10.02 15.64
CA PHE A 162 16.10 10.90 15.95
C PHE A 162 14.76 10.15 15.92
N ILE A 163 14.48 9.42 14.85
CA ILE A 163 13.23 8.66 14.66
C ILE A 163 13.00 7.67 15.79
N THR A 164 14.04 6.98 16.25
CA THR A 164 13.91 5.98 17.33
C THR A 164 13.84 6.58 18.73
N ALA A 165 14.26 7.83 18.90
CA ALA A 165 14.21 8.54 20.18
C ALA A 165 12.94 9.38 20.36
N ASP A 166 12.28 9.77 19.27
CA ASP A 166 11.04 10.56 19.30
C ASP A 166 9.78 9.72 19.08
N THR A 167 8.78 9.91 19.95
CA THR A 167 7.56 9.11 19.98
C THR A 167 6.79 9.13 18.66
N TRP A 168 6.45 10.32 18.15
CA TRP A 168 5.62 10.43 16.95
C TRP A 168 6.38 10.10 15.68
N SER A 169 7.67 10.45 15.60
CA SER A 169 8.54 10.04 14.50
C SER A 169 8.64 8.52 14.40
N TYR A 170 8.76 7.83 15.54
CA TYR A 170 8.76 6.37 15.58
C TYR A 170 7.42 5.77 15.15
N VAL A 171 6.30 6.32 15.66
CA VAL A 171 4.93 5.94 15.25
C VAL A 171 4.77 6.06 13.74
N THR A 172 5.15 7.20 13.15
CA THR A 172 5.07 7.43 11.70
C THR A 172 5.93 6.44 10.92
N PHE A 173 7.14 6.14 11.39
CA PHE A 173 8.00 5.13 10.75
C PHE A 173 7.36 3.73 10.76
N VAL A 174 6.81 3.31 11.90
CA VAL A 174 6.11 2.01 12.01
C VAL A 174 4.85 1.98 11.14
N ASP A 175 4.11 3.09 11.05
CA ASP A 175 2.96 3.25 10.17
C ASP A 175 3.36 3.01 8.70
N VAL A 176 4.44 3.67 8.24
CA VAL A 176 4.98 3.51 6.88
C VAL A 176 5.36 2.06 6.60
N LEU A 177 6.09 1.38 7.50
CA LEU A 177 6.46 -0.02 7.32
C LEU A 177 5.24 -0.95 7.23
N THR A 178 4.21 -0.66 8.02
CA THR A 178 2.96 -1.42 8.02
C THR A 178 2.23 -1.25 6.68
N GLY A 179 2.14 -0.01 6.18
CA GLY A 179 1.58 0.29 4.85
C GLY A 179 2.37 -0.34 3.70
N VAL A 180 3.70 -0.24 3.74
CA VAL A 180 4.61 -0.87 2.78
C VAL A 180 4.37 -2.38 2.69
N SER A 181 4.13 -3.05 3.81
CA SER A 181 3.84 -4.49 3.85
C SER A 181 2.53 -4.84 3.14
N MET A 182 1.50 -3.99 3.27
CA MET A 182 0.24 -4.14 2.54
C MET A 182 0.44 -3.93 1.03
N VAL A 183 1.13 -2.87 0.61
CA VAL A 183 1.39 -2.60 -0.82
C VAL A 183 2.25 -3.71 -1.43
N ALA A 184 3.29 -4.16 -0.73
CA ALA A 184 4.11 -5.29 -1.15
C ALA A 184 3.26 -6.54 -1.38
N THR A 185 2.36 -6.86 -0.45
CA THR A 185 1.42 -7.99 -0.59
C THR A 185 0.54 -7.82 -1.83
N TYR A 186 -0.01 -6.62 -2.04
CA TYR A 186 -0.82 -6.31 -3.21
C TYR A 186 -0.04 -6.53 -4.52
N ILE A 187 1.18 -5.99 -4.64
CA ILE A 187 2.03 -6.13 -5.82
C ILE A 187 2.36 -7.59 -6.08
N LEU A 188 2.75 -8.34 -5.04
CA LEU A 188 3.05 -9.78 -5.17
C LEU A 188 1.83 -10.53 -5.69
N VAL A 189 0.64 -10.29 -5.14
CA VAL A 189 -0.59 -10.97 -5.61
C VAL A 189 -0.95 -10.59 -7.04
N ARG A 190 -0.69 -9.34 -7.44
CA ARG A 190 -1.01 -8.82 -8.77
C ARG A 190 -0.04 -9.27 -9.86
N GLU A 191 1.25 -9.28 -9.58
CA GLU A 191 2.31 -9.52 -10.56
C GLU A 191 2.90 -10.91 -10.54
N LEU A 192 2.77 -11.68 -9.44
CA LEU A 192 3.34 -13.01 -9.37
C LEU A 192 2.67 -13.95 -10.37
N ARG A 193 3.43 -14.37 -11.37
CA ARG A 193 3.04 -15.33 -12.42
C ARG A 193 4.05 -16.47 -12.49
N SER A 194 3.64 -17.61 -13.04
CA SER A 194 4.49 -18.80 -13.17
C SER A 194 5.73 -18.62 -14.03
N ASP A 195 5.64 -17.73 -14.99
CA ASP A 195 6.68 -17.39 -15.95
C ASP A 195 7.52 -16.17 -15.52
N ASN A 196 7.12 -15.44 -14.48
CA ASN A 196 7.83 -14.24 -14.03
C ASN A 196 7.73 -14.00 -12.51
N ILE A 197 8.73 -14.51 -11.79
CA ILE A 197 8.91 -14.29 -10.35
C ILE A 197 9.85 -13.11 -10.07
N ILE A 198 10.75 -12.80 -11.01
CA ILE A 198 11.83 -11.83 -10.79
C ILE A 198 11.28 -10.40 -10.67
N ALA A 199 10.37 -10.00 -11.58
CA ALA A 199 9.80 -8.66 -11.53
C ALA A 199 9.08 -8.32 -10.20
N PRO A 200 8.16 -9.16 -9.68
CA PRO A 200 7.54 -8.92 -8.38
C PRO A 200 8.54 -8.87 -7.22
N LEU A 201 9.61 -9.68 -7.25
CA LEU A 201 10.68 -9.61 -6.24
C LEU A 201 11.47 -8.30 -6.32
N LEU A 202 11.74 -7.79 -7.52
CA LEU A 202 12.40 -6.49 -7.69
C LEU A 202 11.53 -5.35 -7.17
N TRP A 203 10.21 -5.39 -7.41
CA TRP A 203 9.29 -4.43 -6.81
C TRP A 203 9.30 -4.50 -5.28
N PHE A 204 9.27 -5.70 -4.71
CA PHE A 204 9.33 -5.90 -3.27
C PHE A 204 10.62 -5.29 -2.67
N VAL A 205 11.78 -5.62 -3.24
CA VAL A 205 13.07 -5.09 -2.78
C VAL A 205 13.14 -3.57 -2.93
N ALA A 206 12.71 -3.02 -4.06
CA ALA A 206 12.68 -1.59 -4.26
C ALA A 206 11.80 -0.89 -3.22
N LEU A 207 10.61 -1.44 -2.93
CA LEU A 207 9.65 -0.87 -1.99
C LEU A 207 10.17 -0.93 -0.54
N ALA A 208 10.89 -2.00 -0.19
CA ALA A 208 11.56 -2.11 1.11
C ALA A 208 12.69 -1.08 1.31
N LEU A 209 13.37 -0.68 0.22
CA LEU A 209 14.50 0.26 0.27
C LEU A 209 14.07 1.73 0.14
N LEU A 210 13.02 1.99 -0.63
CA LEU A 210 12.65 3.33 -1.11
C LEU A 210 11.21 3.73 -0.76
N GLY A 211 10.50 2.92 0.02
CA GLY A 211 9.18 3.25 0.56
C GLY A 211 8.10 3.47 -0.50
N ASN A 212 7.12 4.32 -0.19
CA ASN A 212 5.98 4.56 -1.09
C ASN A 212 6.31 5.40 -2.33
N GLY A 213 7.54 5.92 -2.46
CA GLY A 213 8.01 6.41 -3.75
C GLY A 213 7.94 5.33 -4.83
N VAL A 214 8.19 4.07 -4.47
CA VAL A 214 8.04 2.92 -5.37
C VAL A 214 6.57 2.58 -5.60
N THR A 215 5.73 2.73 -4.58
CA THR A 215 4.26 2.61 -4.74
C THR A 215 3.75 3.52 -5.84
N VAL A 216 4.18 4.79 -5.87
CA VAL A 216 3.80 5.74 -6.93
C VAL A 216 4.29 5.28 -8.30
N ILE A 217 5.56 4.89 -8.42
CA ILE A 217 6.12 4.40 -9.69
C ILE A 217 5.33 3.18 -10.18
N TYR A 218 5.00 2.25 -9.27
CA TYR A 218 4.22 1.07 -9.60
C TYR A 218 2.80 1.43 -10.06
N LEU A 219 2.12 2.36 -9.37
CA LEU A 219 0.79 2.84 -9.75
C LEU A 219 0.78 3.53 -11.12
N LEU A 220 1.81 4.31 -11.44
CA LEU A 220 2.01 4.89 -12.77
C LEU A 220 2.29 3.80 -13.81
N TYR A 221 3.18 2.86 -13.51
CA TYR A 221 3.49 1.73 -14.39
C TYR A 221 2.23 0.94 -14.76
N ILE A 222 1.41 0.54 -13.77
CA ILE A 222 0.20 -0.25 -14.05
C ILE A 222 -0.83 0.57 -14.84
N SER A 223 -1.05 1.83 -14.49
CA SER A 223 -2.14 2.65 -15.06
C SER A 223 -1.79 3.23 -16.44
N ALA A 224 -0.51 3.49 -16.72
CA ALA A 224 -0.03 3.99 -18.01
C ALA A 224 0.48 2.88 -18.94
N GLY A 225 0.75 1.69 -18.41
CA GLY A 225 1.23 0.53 -19.16
C GLY A 225 0.16 -0.56 -19.29
N PRO A 226 0.25 -1.67 -18.53
CA PRO A 226 -0.63 -2.83 -18.71
C PRO A 226 -2.15 -2.56 -18.61
N MET A 227 -2.56 -1.53 -17.86
CA MET A 227 -3.96 -1.13 -17.69
C MET A 227 -4.27 0.23 -18.33
N ALA A 228 -3.49 0.65 -19.32
CA ALA A 228 -3.78 1.88 -20.06
C ALA A 228 -5.20 1.83 -20.68
N GLY A 229 -5.96 2.90 -20.49
CA GLY A 229 -7.34 3.00 -21.00
C GLY A 229 -8.41 2.27 -20.17
N ARG A 230 -8.03 1.66 -19.03
CA ARG A 230 -8.94 0.99 -18.09
C ARG A 230 -9.50 1.95 -17.04
N SER A 231 -10.56 1.58 -16.32
CA SER A 231 -11.04 2.38 -15.18
C SER A 231 -10.14 2.23 -13.96
N LEU A 232 -10.24 3.14 -12.98
CA LEU A 232 -9.52 3.01 -11.71
C LEU A 232 -9.90 1.72 -10.96
N ASP A 233 -11.17 1.31 -11.01
CA ASP A 233 -11.60 0.03 -10.44
C ASP A 233 -10.81 -1.15 -11.03
N GLU A 234 -10.63 -1.17 -12.36
CA GLU A 234 -9.86 -2.23 -13.04
C GLU A 234 -8.36 -2.13 -12.70
N VAL A 235 -7.82 -0.91 -12.65
CA VAL A 235 -6.41 -0.67 -12.28
C VAL A 235 -6.12 -1.20 -10.87
N PHE A 236 -7.04 -1.05 -9.91
CA PHE A 236 -6.81 -1.45 -8.51
C PHE A 236 -7.32 -2.85 -8.16
N LEU A 237 -8.38 -3.34 -8.81
CA LEU A 237 -9.13 -4.50 -8.31
C LEU A 237 -9.21 -5.67 -9.29
N TRP A 238 -8.69 -5.53 -10.52
CA TRP A 238 -8.76 -6.61 -11.51
C TRP A 238 -7.77 -7.76 -11.24
N GLY A 239 -8.32 -8.97 -11.10
CA GLY A 239 -7.61 -10.20 -10.76
C GLY A 239 -7.42 -11.19 -11.93
N GLY A 240 -7.84 -10.85 -13.15
CA GLY A 240 -7.67 -11.70 -14.33
C GLY A 240 -8.65 -12.86 -14.45
N GLU A 241 -8.78 -13.41 -15.65
CA GLU A 241 -9.69 -14.54 -15.91
C GLU A 241 -9.25 -15.82 -15.16
N PRO A 242 -10.21 -16.66 -14.72
CA PRO A 242 -9.93 -18.01 -14.27
C PRO A 242 -9.64 -18.91 -15.47
N GLY A 243 -8.44 -18.84 -16.04
CA GLY A 243 -8.08 -19.66 -17.21
C GLY A 243 -6.63 -19.54 -17.70
N GLU A 244 -6.03 -18.35 -17.66
CA GLU A 244 -4.62 -18.13 -18.03
C GLU A 244 -3.61 -18.59 -16.96
N ARG A 245 -4.05 -19.40 -15.99
CA ARG A 245 -3.35 -19.69 -14.74
C ARG A 245 -2.62 -21.03 -14.83
N VAL A 246 -1.37 -21.03 -15.28
CA VAL A 246 -0.47 -22.17 -15.01
C VAL A 246 0.02 -22.04 -13.56
N PRO A 247 -0.18 -23.04 -12.68
CA PRO A 247 0.29 -22.96 -11.30
C PRO A 247 1.83 -22.95 -11.25
N LEU A 248 2.41 -22.11 -10.38
CA LEU A 248 3.85 -22.09 -10.06
C LEU A 248 4.36 -23.41 -9.48
N VAL A 249 3.47 -24.28 -9.02
CA VAL A 249 3.82 -25.60 -8.50
C VAL A 249 3.15 -26.64 -9.38
N LYS A 250 3.89 -27.13 -10.39
CA LYS A 250 3.67 -28.49 -10.87
C LYS A 250 4.13 -29.42 -9.75
N THR A 251 3.19 -29.83 -8.89
CA THR A 251 3.40 -31.02 -8.06
C THR A 251 3.57 -32.19 -9.02
N LYS A 252 4.79 -32.72 -9.10
CA LYS A 252 4.99 -34.11 -9.49
C LYS A 252 4.37 -35.02 -8.42
#